data_AF-D3IFJ3-F1
#
_entry.id   AF-D3IFJ3-F1
#
_cell.length_a   1.000
_cell.length_b   1.000
_cell.length_c   1.000
_cell.angle_alpha   90.00
_cell.angle_beta   90.00
_cell.angle_gamma   90.00
#
_symmetry.space_group_name_H-M   'P 1'
#
loop_
_entity.id
_entity.type
_entity.pdbx_description
1 polymer ?
#
loop_
_entity_poly.entity_id
_entity_poly.type
_entity_poly.pdbx_seq_one_letter_code
_entity_poly.pdbx_strand_id
1 'polypeptide(L)'
;MLSIIDKFINQMRTPPQFGWPKSRTGQRKQNIDSDMKIRYSLIAIACAALVGCMDKDWNAPNNSEAYGNPSIKETNVITISELKNNYANVIASQTDPYKQVENNIQIKGRITGNDIQGNIYNSVCLEDATGGILINIAQGGLFGYLPVGQEIIVNLKDLFVGSYGQQAAIGTPFTNSKDQTSVSRMNRYLWNEHFKYVGAADASKVQPEVFDVSKISDTEYLRTHSGRLMTIKGVKFKDADGKKVFATAAEKDAANSVNRELEGFTNRQIVVRTSTYADFAAQPLPQGTVDITGIFTRFRNTWQILLRTESDVKK
;
A
#
# COMPACT_ATOMS: atom_id res chain seq x y z
N MET A 1 -14.35 -15.11 -40.55
CA MET A 1 -13.88 -13.78 -40.99
C MET A 1 -13.39 -13.73 -42.45
N LEU A 2 -13.27 -14.86 -43.17
CA LEU A 2 -13.00 -14.87 -44.62
C LEU A 2 -14.28 -14.83 -45.50
N SER A 3 -15.44 -15.26 -44.98
CA SER A 3 -16.70 -15.32 -45.74
C SER A 3 -17.42 -13.97 -46.00
N ILE A 4 -17.05 -12.90 -45.28
CA ILE A 4 -17.68 -11.57 -45.43
C ILE A 4 -16.96 -10.75 -46.52
N ILE A 5 -15.64 -10.96 -46.65
CA ILE A 5 -14.80 -10.29 -47.64
C ILE A 5 -15.14 -10.79 -49.05
N ASP A 6 -15.38 -12.09 -49.23
CA ASP A 6 -15.75 -12.66 -50.54
C ASP A 6 -17.12 -12.19 -51.05
N LYS A 7 -18.08 -11.96 -50.13
CA LYS A 7 -19.40 -11.41 -50.50
C LYS A 7 -19.32 -9.94 -50.94
N PHE A 8 -18.41 -9.16 -50.36
CA PHE A 8 -18.21 -7.76 -50.71
C PHE A 8 -17.50 -7.60 -52.07
N ILE A 9 -16.53 -8.48 -52.36
CA ILE A 9 -15.81 -8.50 -53.65
C ILE A 9 -16.73 -8.91 -54.81
N ASN A 10 -17.64 -9.87 -54.59
CA ASN A 10 -18.57 -10.30 -55.64
C ASN A 10 -19.64 -9.25 -55.98
N GLN A 11 -20.02 -8.40 -55.02
CA GLN A 11 -21.03 -7.34 -55.24
C GLN A 11 -20.47 -6.15 -56.05
N MET A 12 -19.14 -5.98 -56.08
CA MET A 12 -18.47 -4.96 -56.88
C MET A 12 -18.17 -5.39 -58.33
N ARG A 13 -18.43 -6.65 -58.71
CA ARG A 13 -18.16 -7.18 -60.05
C ARG A 13 -19.32 -7.07 -61.04
N THR A 14 -20.52 -6.71 -60.60
CA THR A 14 -21.68 -6.54 -61.50
C THR A 14 -21.95 -5.06 -61.78
N PRO A 15 -21.72 -4.57 -63.01
CA PRO A 15 -22.10 -3.21 -63.38
C PRO A 15 -23.63 -3.09 -63.48
N PRO A 16 -24.23 -1.95 -63.06
CA PRO A 16 -25.66 -1.73 -63.23
C PRO A 16 -26.04 -1.60 -64.71
N GLN A 17 -27.11 -2.28 -65.11
CA GLN A 17 -27.66 -2.28 -66.46
C GLN A 17 -28.51 -1.00 -66.64
N PHE A 18 -27.90 0.11 -67.08
CA PHE A 18 -28.64 1.30 -67.50
C PHE A 18 -28.38 1.57 -68.99
N GLY A 19 -29.39 1.33 -69.82
CA GLY A 19 -29.33 1.56 -71.27
C GLY A 19 -29.61 3.02 -71.62
N TRP A 20 -28.66 3.67 -72.28
CA TRP A 20 -28.85 4.88 -73.11
C TRP A 20 -27.90 4.82 -74.33
N PRO A 21 -28.25 5.47 -75.46
CA PRO A 21 -27.77 5.11 -76.79
C PRO A 21 -26.33 5.53 -77.06
N LYS A 22 -25.64 4.73 -77.89
CA LYS A 22 -24.27 4.95 -78.36
C LYS A 22 -24.15 6.29 -79.08
N SER A 23 -23.28 7.19 -78.60
CA SER A 23 -22.48 8.01 -79.51
C SER A 23 -21.14 8.45 -78.89
N ARG A 24 -20.10 8.19 -79.69
CA ARG A 24 -18.78 8.83 -79.82
C ARG A 24 -17.86 9.01 -78.60
N THR A 25 -16.60 8.65 -78.87
CA THR A 25 -15.32 9.11 -78.26
C THR A 25 -14.72 8.27 -77.14
N GLY A 26 -13.65 7.54 -77.48
CA GLY A 26 -12.79 6.78 -76.57
C GLY A 26 -11.88 7.61 -75.66
N GLN A 27 -12.01 8.94 -75.65
CA GLN A 27 -11.21 9.83 -74.80
C GLN A 27 -11.79 10.03 -73.39
N ARG A 28 -13.11 9.87 -73.20
CA ARG A 28 -13.73 10.09 -71.89
C ARG A 28 -13.49 8.94 -70.89
N LYS A 29 -13.31 7.70 -71.38
CA LYS A 29 -13.03 6.53 -70.53
C LYS A 29 -11.61 6.51 -69.97
N GLN A 30 -10.60 6.90 -70.75
CA GLN A 30 -9.21 6.94 -70.28
C GLN A 30 -9.00 7.95 -69.15
N ASN A 31 -9.67 9.11 -69.22
CA ASN A 31 -9.57 10.13 -68.17
C ASN A 31 -10.25 9.74 -66.85
N ILE A 32 -11.33 8.95 -66.90
CA ILE A 32 -12.02 8.45 -65.70
C ILE A 32 -11.17 7.39 -64.98
N ASP A 33 -10.51 6.51 -65.73
CA ASP A 33 -9.62 5.49 -65.15
C ASP A 33 -8.32 6.08 -64.60
N SER A 34 -7.76 7.12 -65.22
CA SER A 34 -6.61 7.84 -64.66
C SER A 34 -6.99 8.63 -63.42
N ASP A 35 -8.14 9.32 -63.41
CA ASP A 35 -8.63 10.05 -62.24
C ASP A 35 -9.00 9.13 -61.08
N MET A 36 -9.58 7.96 -61.34
CA MET A 36 -9.81 6.95 -60.30
C MET A 36 -8.50 6.41 -59.74
N LYS A 37 -7.51 6.07 -60.59
CA LYS A 37 -6.20 5.58 -60.12
C LYS A 37 -5.46 6.62 -59.29
N ILE A 38 -5.56 7.91 -59.66
CA ILE A 38 -4.99 9.03 -58.88
C ILE A 38 -5.74 9.19 -57.54
N ARG A 39 -7.06 9.10 -57.52
CA ARG A 39 -7.87 9.18 -56.29
C ARG A 39 -7.62 8.00 -55.35
N TYR A 40 -7.51 6.77 -55.86
CA TYR A 40 -7.17 5.59 -55.05
C TYR A 40 -5.73 5.64 -54.54
N SER A 41 -4.79 6.21 -55.32
CA SER A 41 -3.41 6.40 -54.90
C SER A 41 -3.29 7.48 -53.81
N LEU A 42 -4.07 8.58 -53.91
CA LEU A 42 -4.12 9.62 -52.87
C LEU A 42 -4.76 9.12 -51.56
N ILE A 43 -5.78 8.27 -51.64
CA ILE A 43 -6.39 7.65 -50.45
C ILE A 43 -5.43 6.64 -49.81
N ALA A 44 -4.68 5.85 -50.59
CA ALA A 44 -3.68 4.92 -50.05
C ALA A 44 -2.51 5.65 -49.36
N ILE A 45 -2.07 6.81 -49.89
CA ILE A 45 -1.04 7.65 -49.28
C ILE A 45 -1.56 8.35 -48.02
N ALA A 46 -2.83 8.79 -48.02
CA ALA A 46 -3.48 9.35 -46.81
C ALA A 46 -3.67 8.30 -45.70
N CYS A 47 -3.94 7.04 -46.03
CA CYS A 47 -4.00 5.95 -45.06
C CYS A 47 -2.60 5.54 -44.54
N ALA A 48 -1.55 5.65 -45.37
CA ALA A 48 -0.18 5.41 -44.93
C ALA A 48 0.37 6.55 -44.03
N ALA A 49 -0.11 7.78 -44.22
CA ALA A 49 0.25 8.93 -43.37
C ALA A 49 -0.40 8.90 -41.97
N LEU A 50 -1.41 8.07 -41.74
CA LEU A 50 -1.98 7.80 -40.41
C LEU A 50 -1.23 6.69 -39.66
N VAL A 51 -0.28 6.02 -40.31
CA VAL A 51 0.76 5.24 -39.62
C VAL A 51 1.87 6.19 -39.22
N GLY A 52 1.51 7.28 -38.53
CA GLY A 52 2.47 8.07 -37.79
C GLY A 52 3.15 7.13 -36.80
N CYS A 53 4.47 7.08 -36.85
CA CYS A 53 5.31 6.31 -35.94
C CYS A 53 4.73 6.40 -34.52
N MET A 54 4.14 5.30 -34.05
CA MET A 54 4.04 5.08 -32.62
C MET A 54 5.49 4.90 -32.17
N ASP A 55 6.12 6.01 -31.76
CA ASP A 55 7.34 5.93 -30.97
C ASP A 55 7.04 4.96 -29.82
N LYS A 56 7.80 3.87 -29.79
CA LYS A 56 7.69 2.82 -28.77
C LYS A 56 8.21 3.30 -27.41
N ASP A 57 8.60 4.57 -27.32
CA ASP A 57 8.99 5.25 -26.11
C ASP A 57 7.77 5.86 -25.40
N TRP A 58 6.83 4.98 -25.02
CA TRP A 58 6.05 5.24 -23.81
C TRP A 58 6.97 4.98 -22.62
N ASN A 59 8.00 5.82 -22.48
CA ASN A 59 8.77 5.88 -21.25
C ASN A 59 7.75 6.22 -20.17
N ALA A 60 7.44 5.25 -19.31
CA ALA A 60 6.70 5.53 -18.09
C ALA A 60 7.37 6.74 -17.43
N PRO A 61 6.61 7.76 -17.00
CA PRO A 61 7.21 8.96 -16.43
C PRO A 61 8.21 8.55 -15.36
N ASN A 62 9.44 9.04 -15.46
CA ASN A 62 10.48 8.73 -14.49
C ASN A 62 10.04 9.27 -13.12
N ASN A 63 9.52 8.38 -12.30
CA ASN A 63 9.01 8.65 -10.98
C ASN A 63 10.06 8.39 -9.88
N SER A 64 11.34 8.22 -10.25
CA SER A 64 12.43 8.03 -9.29
C SER A 64 12.53 9.16 -8.26
N GLU A 65 11.95 10.33 -8.55
CA GLU A 65 11.88 11.51 -7.69
C GLU A 65 10.45 11.84 -7.23
N ALA A 66 9.45 11.01 -7.53
CA ALA A 66 8.06 11.32 -7.17
C ALA A 66 7.79 11.25 -5.66
N TYR A 67 8.60 10.48 -4.94
CA TYR A 67 8.46 10.26 -3.51
C TYR A 67 9.82 10.27 -2.81
N GLY A 68 9.84 10.86 -1.62
CA GLY A 68 11.06 11.03 -0.83
C GLY A 68 11.95 12.17 -1.34
N ASN A 69 13.00 12.43 -0.58
CA ASN A 69 13.96 13.49 -0.78
C ASN A 69 15.36 12.89 -0.98
N PRO A 70 15.84 12.76 -2.24
CA PRO A 70 17.14 12.17 -2.52
C PRO A 70 18.32 12.98 -1.96
N SER A 71 18.10 14.25 -1.56
CA SER A 71 19.14 15.11 -0.98
C SER A 71 19.51 14.72 0.46
N ILE A 72 18.72 13.87 1.13
CA ILE A 72 19.02 13.40 2.47
C ILE A 72 20.35 12.62 2.46
N LYS A 73 21.30 13.01 3.31
CA LYS A 73 22.56 12.28 3.52
C LYS A 73 22.46 11.44 4.78
N GLU A 74 22.97 10.21 4.75
CA GLU A 74 23.06 9.40 5.97
C GLU A 74 24.10 10.03 6.90
N THR A 75 23.71 10.44 8.10
CA THR A 75 24.59 11.09 9.07
C THR A 75 24.37 10.51 10.46
N ASN A 76 23.49 11.11 11.26
CA ASN A 76 23.27 10.79 12.67
C ASN A 76 22.18 9.72 12.83
N VAL A 77 22.42 8.53 12.29
CA VAL A 77 21.49 7.41 12.41
C VAL A 77 21.58 6.79 13.80
N ILE A 78 20.48 6.80 14.52
CA ILE A 78 20.30 6.04 15.77
C ILE A 78 19.42 4.82 15.51
N THR A 79 19.47 3.85 16.44
CA THR A 79 18.59 2.68 16.36
C THR A 79 17.15 3.02 16.78
N ILE A 80 16.17 2.24 16.32
CA ILE A 80 14.77 2.42 16.70
C ILE A 80 14.58 2.20 18.21
N SER A 81 15.30 1.25 18.82
CA SER A 81 15.28 1.08 20.28
C SER A 81 15.82 2.31 21.01
N GLU A 82 16.93 2.89 20.54
CA GLU A 82 17.48 4.11 21.12
C GLU A 82 16.50 5.29 21.00
N LEU A 83 15.86 5.46 19.83
CA LEU A 83 14.81 6.46 19.65
C LEU A 83 13.66 6.24 20.65
N LYS A 84 13.15 5.01 20.78
CA LYS A 84 12.08 4.68 21.73
C LYS A 84 12.49 4.96 23.18
N ASN A 85 13.76 4.78 23.53
CA ASN A 85 14.28 5.09 24.88
C ASN A 85 14.40 6.61 25.10
N ASN A 86 14.93 7.35 24.13
CA ASN A 86 15.05 8.82 24.19
C ASN A 86 13.69 9.51 24.35
N TYR A 87 12.63 8.91 23.80
CA TYR A 87 11.26 9.42 23.86
C TYR A 87 10.33 8.60 24.77
N ALA A 88 10.88 7.78 25.67
CA ALA A 88 10.10 6.84 26.49
C ALA A 88 9.01 7.54 27.31
N ASN A 89 9.31 8.72 27.86
CA ASN A 89 8.38 9.49 28.69
C ASN A 89 7.11 9.88 27.93
N VAL A 90 7.25 10.44 26.72
CA VAL A 90 6.11 10.82 25.89
C VAL A 90 5.42 9.63 25.23
N ILE A 91 6.16 8.56 24.93
CA ILE A 91 5.54 7.32 24.43
C ILE A 91 4.68 6.66 25.53
N ALA A 92 5.08 6.74 26.80
CA ALA A 92 4.32 6.17 27.92
C ALA A 92 3.20 7.09 28.44
N SER A 93 3.28 8.39 28.17
CA SER A 93 2.33 9.40 28.65
C SER A 93 0.92 9.22 28.07
N GLN A 94 -0.09 9.60 28.84
CA GLN A 94 -1.49 9.69 28.39
C GLN A 94 -1.99 11.13 28.28
N THR A 95 -1.26 12.09 28.83
CA THR A 95 -1.66 13.51 28.89
C THR A 95 -0.84 14.37 27.95
N ASP A 96 0.43 14.01 27.74
CA ASP A 96 1.36 14.69 26.83
C ASP A 96 2.14 13.65 26.00
N PRO A 97 1.45 12.94 25.08
CA PRO A 97 2.01 11.76 24.43
C PRO A 97 2.82 12.07 23.16
N TYR A 98 3.48 13.23 23.09
CA TYR A 98 4.26 13.64 21.91
C TYR A 98 5.38 14.63 22.27
N LYS A 99 6.47 14.60 21.51
CA LYS A 99 7.53 15.61 21.58
C LYS A 99 8.13 15.82 20.18
N GLN A 100 8.35 17.07 19.82
CA GLN A 100 9.05 17.43 18.59
C GLN A 100 10.52 17.01 18.70
N VAL A 101 11.07 16.50 17.61
CA VAL A 101 12.50 16.20 17.51
C VAL A 101 13.23 17.47 17.11
N GLU A 102 14.07 17.99 18.01
CA GLU A 102 14.79 19.26 17.78
C GLU A 102 16.15 19.05 17.10
N ASN A 103 16.75 17.87 17.31
CA ASN A 103 18.07 17.53 16.81
C ASN A 103 17.99 16.88 15.42
N ASN A 104 19.04 17.08 14.61
CA ASN A 104 19.24 16.39 13.34
C ASN A 104 19.60 14.91 13.58
N ILE A 105 18.61 14.09 13.92
CA ILE A 105 18.74 12.63 14.08
C ILE A 105 17.97 11.90 12.99
N GLN A 106 18.42 10.71 12.67
CA GLN A 106 17.84 9.82 11.67
C GLN A 106 17.57 8.45 12.28
N ILE A 107 16.61 7.74 11.70
CA ILE A 107 16.52 6.28 11.82
C ILE A 107 16.62 5.66 10.44
N LYS A 108 17.14 4.44 10.39
CA LYS A 108 17.22 3.63 9.18
C LYS A 108 16.59 2.27 9.47
N GLY A 109 15.67 1.85 8.62
CA GLY A 109 14.98 0.58 8.81
C GLY A 109 14.31 0.10 7.54
N ARG A 110 13.72 -1.08 7.62
CA ARG A 110 13.02 -1.74 6.52
C ARG A 110 11.53 -1.74 6.76
N ILE A 111 10.76 -1.49 5.70
CA ILE A 111 9.30 -1.55 5.75
C ILE A 111 8.88 -3.02 5.94
N THR A 112 8.15 -3.29 7.02
CA THR A 112 7.64 -4.63 7.36
C THR A 112 6.13 -4.74 7.18
N GLY A 113 5.41 -3.62 7.12
CA GLY A 113 3.97 -3.53 6.89
C GLY A 113 3.57 -2.18 6.32
N ASN A 114 2.49 -2.15 5.56
CA ASN A 114 1.93 -0.96 4.92
C ASN A 114 0.42 -1.15 4.70
N ASP A 115 -0.20 -0.18 4.03
CA ASP A 115 -1.66 -0.07 3.88
C ASP A 115 -2.28 -0.91 2.75
N ILE A 116 -1.55 -1.88 2.18
CA ILE A 116 -1.96 -2.62 0.97
C ILE A 116 -3.37 -3.23 1.02
N GLN A 117 -3.77 -3.81 2.15
CA GLN A 117 -5.12 -4.40 2.33
C GLN A 117 -5.96 -3.63 3.36
N GLY A 118 -5.63 -2.37 3.65
CA GLY A 118 -6.48 -1.47 4.44
C GLY A 118 -6.56 -1.73 5.94
N ASN A 119 -5.86 -2.74 6.48
CA ASN A 119 -5.82 -2.97 7.93
C ASN A 119 -4.84 -2.02 8.65
N ILE A 120 -3.65 -1.83 8.08
CA ILE A 120 -2.68 -0.82 8.53
C ILE A 120 -2.99 0.49 7.81
N TYR A 121 -3.94 1.26 8.33
CA TYR A 121 -4.46 2.43 7.62
C TYR A 121 -3.55 3.65 7.74
N ASN A 122 -3.16 4.24 6.60
CA ASN A 122 -2.42 5.51 6.52
C ASN A 122 -1.15 5.51 7.39
N SER A 123 -0.46 4.37 7.39
CA SER A 123 0.76 4.15 8.16
C SER A 123 1.65 3.13 7.46
N VAL A 124 2.95 3.23 7.70
CA VAL A 124 3.89 2.13 7.44
C VAL A 124 4.55 1.68 8.74
N CYS A 125 4.99 0.43 8.78
CA CYS A 125 5.71 -0.16 9.90
C CYS A 125 7.17 -0.28 9.50
N LEU A 126 8.05 0.39 10.24
CA LEU A 126 9.49 0.42 10.01
C LEU A 126 10.17 -0.36 11.11
N GLU A 127 11.07 -1.27 10.74
CA GLU A 127 11.81 -2.11 11.68
C GLU A 127 13.30 -2.13 11.36
N ASP A 128 14.12 -2.11 12.40
CA ASP A 128 15.55 -2.41 12.37
C ASP A 128 15.84 -3.62 13.27
N ALA A 129 17.11 -3.98 13.46
CA ALA A 129 17.47 -5.12 14.30
C ALA A 129 17.04 -4.98 15.78
N THR A 130 16.77 -3.76 16.24
CA THR A 130 16.55 -3.40 17.65
C THR A 130 15.09 -3.17 18.01
N GLY A 131 14.23 -2.86 17.04
CA GLY A 131 12.80 -2.66 17.30
C GLY A 131 12.02 -2.13 16.11
N GLY A 132 10.71 -2.00 16.31
CA GLY A 132 9.76 -1.50 15.32
C GLY A 132 9.07 -0.21 15.76
N ILE A 133 8.69 0.61 14.79
CA ILE A 133 7.94 1.87 14.99
C ILE A 133 6.97 2.10 13.83
N LEU A 134 5.85 2.75 14.11
CA LEU A 134 4.90 3.17 13.09
C LEU A 134 5.24 4.57 12.59
N ILE A 135 5.06 4.81 11.29
CA ILE A 135 5.13 6.15 10.69
C ILE A 135 3.76 6.46 10.11
N ASN A 136 3.08 7.44 10.68
CA ASN A 136 1.70 7.79 10.34
C ASN A 136 1.69 8.88 9.27
N ILE A 137 1.07 8.62 8.11
CA ILE A 137 1.11 9.49 6.94
C ILE A 137 -0.31 9.67 6.40
N ALA A 138 -0.75 10.92 6.16
CA ALA A 138 -2.10 11.25 5.73
C ALA A 138 -2.26 11.04 4.21
N GLN A 139 -1.95 9.83 3.74
CA GLN A 139 -2.03 9.40 2.37
C GLN A 139 -2.26 7.88 2.34
N GLY A 140 -3.18 7.45 1.46
CA GLY A 140 -3.34 6.04 1.12
C GLY A 140 -2.49 5.65 -0.10
N GLY A 141 -2.34 4.36 -0.33
CA GLY A 141 -1.50 3.82 -1.40
C GLY A 141 -0.01 3.86 -1.04
N LEU A 142 0.32 3.88 0.25
CA LEU A 142 1.71 3.86 0.74
C LEU A 142 2.42 2.60 0.23
N PHE A 143 1.73 1.47 0.16
CA PHE A 143 2.26 0.21 -0.36
C PHE A 143 2.88 0.31 -1.76
N GLY A 144 2.43 1.26 -2.59
CA GLY A 144 2.91 1.41 -3.96
C GLY A 144 4.33 1.95 -4.06
N TYR A 145 4.76 2.77 -3.09
CA TYR A 145 6.09 3.38 -3.07
C TYR A 145 6.91 3.03 -1.81
N LEU A 146 6.27 2.47 -0.79
CA LEU A 146 6.89 1.88 0.40
C LEU A 146 6.47 0.40 0.50
N PRO A 147 6.85 -0.45 -0.47
CA PRO A 147 6.56 -1.87 -0.41
C PRO A 147 7.32 -2.54 0.74
N VAL A 148 6.80 -3.67 1.22
CA VAL A 148 7.51 -4.50 2.19
C VAL A 148 8.89 -4.86 1.64
N GLY A 149 9.92 -4.71 2.46
CA GLY A 149 11.31 -4.93 2.07
C GLY A 149 12.06 -3.69 1.63
N GLN A 150 11.38 -2.57 1.36
CA GLN A 150 12.04 -1.29 1.09
C GLN A 150 12.78 -0.81 2.33
N GLU A 151 14.07 -0.52 2.21
CA GLU A 151 14.84 0.15 3.25
C GLU A 151 14.81 1.66 3.03
N ILE A 152 14.63 2.41 4.11
CA ILE A 152 14.57 3.88 4.07
C ILE A 152 15.38 4.47 5.22
N ILE A 153 15.88 5.68 4.99
CA ILE A 153 16.33 6.58 6.04
C ILE A 153 15.26 7.63 6.24
N VAL A 154 14.95 7.95 7.50
CA VAL A 154 13.99 8.97 7.88
C VAL A 154 14.70 10.04 8.72
N ASN A 155 14.73 11.27 8.22
CA ASN A 155 15.08 12.47 8.97
C ASN A 155 13.97 12.80 9.96
N LEU A 156 14.30 12.85 11.25
CA LEU A 156 13.28 13.01 12.28
C LEU A 156 13.12 14.44 12.78
N LYS A 157 14.12 15.31 12.60
CA LYS A 157 14.03 16.72 13.02
C LYS A 157 12.73 17.34 12.51
N ASP A 158 12.03 18.11 13.33
CA ASP A 158 10.75 18.77 13.02
C ASP A 158 9.54 17.84 12.88
N LEU A 159 9.73 16.52 12.91
CA LEU A 159 8.66 15.56 13.17
C LEU A 159 8.45 15.37 14.67
N PHE A 160 7.38 14.67 15.01
CA PHE A 160 7.04 14.34 16.39
C PHE A 160 7.15 12.85 16.64
N VAL A 161 7.80 12.49 17.74
CA VAL A 161 7.84 11.14 18.29
C VAL A 161 6.93 11.09 19.51
N GLY A 162 6.19 10.00 19.65
CA GLY A 162 5.26 9.85 20.76
C GLY A 162 4.38 8.64 20.55
N SER A 163 3.10 8.75 20.92
CA SER A 163 2.19 7.62 20.80
C SER A 163 0.74 7.99 20.55
N TYR A 164 0.00 6.98 20.07
CA TYR A 164 -1.44 6.84 20.28
C TYR A 164 -1.67 5.54 21.05
N GLY A 165 -2.31 5.63 22.21
CA GLY A 165 -2.52 4.44 23.06
C GLY A 165 -1.21 3.76 23.46
N GLN A 166 -0.14 4.52 23.69
CA GLN A 166 1.21 4.06 24.01
C GLN A 166 1.94 3.31 22.87
N GLN A 167 1.32 3.02 21.72
CA GLN A 167 2.06 2.54 20.55
C GLN A 167 3.04 3.63 20.07
N ALA A 168 4.33 3.34 20.07
CA ALA A 168 5.34 4.27 19.57
C ALA A 168 5.11 4.56 18.08
N ALA A 169 5.08 5.85 17.74
CA ALA A 169 4.86 6.32 16.39
C ALA A 169 5.59 7.63 16.10
N ILE A 170 5.82 7.89 14.81
CA ILE A 170 6.31 9.15 14.25
C ILE A 170 5.19 9.78 13.42
N GLY A 171 5.05 11.09 13.53
CA GLY A 171 3.93 11.80 12.93
C GLY A 171 3.92 13.29 13.23
N THR A 172 2.72 13.86 13.25
CA THR A 172 2.43 15.21 13.76
C THR A 172 1.33 15.13 14.82
N PRO A 173 1.25 16.09 15.77
CA PRO A 173 0.19 16.11 16.76
C PRO A 173 -1.19 16.28 16.11
N PHE A 174 -2.19 15.61 16.66
CA PHE A 174 -3.59 15.80 16.32
C PHE A 174 -4.43 15.79 17.59
N THR A 175 -5.28 16.81 17.72
CA THR A 175 -6.25 16.94 18.81
C THR A 175 -7.60 16.43 18.34
N ASN A 176 -8.15 15.44 19.03
CA ASN A 176 -9.47 14.91 18.71
C ASN A 176 -10.60 15.81 19.27
N SER A 177 -11.85 15.46 19.02
CA SER A 177 -13.03 16.21 19.49
C SER A 177 -13.23 16.21 21.02
N LYS A 178 -12.35 15.53 21.78
CA LYS A 178 -12.36 15.49 23.25
C LYS A 178 -11.16 16.24 23.84
N ASP A 179 -10.52 17.11 23.05
CA ASP A 179 -9.33 17.87 23.42
C ASP A 179 -8.13 17.01 23.84
N GLN A 180 -8.07 15.76 23.35
CA GLN A 180 -6.94 14.87 23.59
C GLN A 180 -5.99 14.92 22.40
N THR A 181 -4.75 15.31 22.65
CA THR A 181 -3.71 15.38 21.63
C THR A 181 -2.84 14.12 21.65
N SER A 182 -2.55 13.59 20.47
CA SER A 182 -1.65 12.44 20.29
C SER A 182 -0.89 12.51 18.98
N VAL A 183 0.16 11.70 18.83
CA VAL A 183 0.85 11.58 17.53
C VAL A 183 -0.10 10.92 16.53
N SER A 184 -0.27 11.57 15.39
CA SER A 184 -1.13 11.16 14.29
C SER A 184 -0.43 11.44 12.97
N ARG A 185 -1.19 11.41 11.88
CA ARG A 185 -0.70 11.40 10.51
C ARG A 185 -0.11 12.74 10.09
N MET A 186 1.14 12.74 9.68
CA MET A 186 1.76 13.88 9.00
C MET A 186 1.22 14.00 7.57
N ASN A 187 1.16 15.22 7.02
CA ASN A 187 0.72 15.40 5.65
C ASN A 187 1.76 14.85 4.65
N ARG A 188 1.32 14.48 3.43
CA ARG A 188 2.20 13.85 2.43
C ARG A 188 3.38 14.71 1.96
N TYR A 189 3.24 16.03 1.94
CA TYR A 189 4.30 16.93 1.49
C TYR A 189 5.43 16.94 2.53
N LEU A 190 5.06 17.10 3.80
CA LEU A 190 6.00 16.94 4.91
C LEU A 190 6.64 15.55 4.88
N TRP A 191 5.86 14.47 4.70
CA TRP A 191 6.47 13.14 4.60
C TRP A 191 7.53 13.04 3.50
N ASN A 192 7.24 13.53 2.29
CA ASN A 192 8.17 13.47 1.16
C ASN A 192 9.49 14.21 1.41
N GLU A 193 9.54 15.21 2.29
CA GLU A 193 10.77 15.92 2.64
C GLU A 193 11.67 15.11 3.59
N HIS A 194 11.12 14.11 4.29
CA HIS A 194 11.75 13.48 5.45
C HIS A 194 12.31 12.08 5.23
N PHE A 195 12.12 11.46 4.08
CA PHE A 195 12.70 10.12 3.86
C PHE A 195 13.41 10.00 2.53
N LYS A 196 14.32 9.04 2.44
CA LYS A 196 14.89 8.57 1.17
C LYS A 196 14.98 7.06 1.14
N TYR A 197 15.02 6.51 -0.07
CA TYR A 197 15.28 5.09 -0.28
C TYR A 197 16.75 4.74 -0.03
N VAL A 198 16.97 3.52 0.45
CA VAL A 198 18.28 2.87 0.53
C VAL A 198 18.22 1.58 -0.28
N GLY A 199 18.80 1.61 -1.48
CA GLY A 199 18.76 0.48 -2.40
C GLY A 199 17.35 0.09 -2.86
N ALA A 200 17.25 -1.07 -3.51
CA ALA A 200 16.00 -1.65 -3.94
C ALA A 200 15.29 -2.40 -2.80
N ALA A 201 13.96 -2.47 -2.88
CA ALA A 201 13.17 -3.28 -1.97
C ALA A 201 13.53 -4.77 -2.08
N ASP A 202 13.67 -5.42 -0.91
CA ASP A 202 13.96 -6.85 -0.81
C ASP A 202 13.12 -7.47 0.31
N ALA A 203 11.98 -8.04 -0.07
CA ALA A 203 11.06 -8.68 0.86
C ALA A 203 11.66 -9.93 1.54
N SER A 204 12.67 -10.57 0.94
CA SER A 204 13.32 -11.75 1.55
C SER A 204 14.06 -11.42 2.84
N LYS A 205 14.45 -10.15 3.02
CA LYS A 205 15.09 -9.64 4.24
C LYS A 205 14.10 -9.22 5.33
N VAL A 206 12.81 -9.46 5.14
CA VAL A 206 11.76 -9.23 6.14
C VAL A 206 11.34 -10.58 6.69
N GLN A 207 11.86 -10.92 7.86
CA GLN A 207 11.59 -12.18 8.54
C GLN A 207 10.92 -11.90 9.89
N PRO A 208 9.75 -12.49 10.18
CA PRO A 208 9.07 -12.30 11.45
C PRO A 208 9.85 -12.96 12.59
N GLU A 209 9.94 -12.27 13.72
CA GLU A 209 10.39 -12.88 14.98
C GLU A 209 9.28 -13.77 15.56
N VAL A 210 9.64 -14.84 16.27
CA VAL A 210 8.64 -15.65 16.99
C VAL A 210 8.24 -14.91 18.27
N PHE A 211 6.94 -14.65 18.43
CA PHE A 211 6.40 -14.04 19.63
C PHE A 211 6.50 -15.01 20.82
N ASP A 212 7.13 -14.57 21.90
CA ASP A 212 7.24 -15.34 23.14
C ASP A 212 5.97 -15.20 23.98
N VAL A 213 5.08 -16.19 23.85
CA VAL A 213 3.81 -16.24 24.57
C VAL A 213 4.00 -16.20 26.10
N SER A 214 5.13 -16.71 26.62
CA SER A 214 5.40 -16.67 28.07
C SER A 214 5.60 -15.25 28.60
N LYS A 215 5.96 -14.30 27.71
CA LYS A 215 6.16 -12.87 28.01
C LYS A 215 4.97 -12.00 27.65
N ILE A 216 3.80 -12.58 27.36
CA ILE A 216 2.61 -11.82 26.94
C ILE A 216 2.20 -10.73 27.94
N SER A 217 2.44 -10.96 29.24
CA SER A 217 2.15 -10.02 30.32
C SER A 217 3.39 -9.24 30.81
N ASP A 218 4.55 -9.43 30.19
CA ASP A 218 5.76 -8.69 30.47
C ASP A 218 5.66 -7.29 29.84
N THR A 219 5.68 -6.26 30.69
CA THR A 219 5.54 -4.86 30.27
C THR A 219 6.75 -4.36 29.49
N GLU A 220 7.95 -4.88 29.75
CA GLU A 220 9.16 -4.53 29.04
C GLU A 220 9.19 -5.22 27.67
N TYR A 221 8.78 -6.48 27.59
CA TYR A 221 8.59 -7.17 26.30
C TYR A 221 7.57 -6.42 25.43
N LEU A 222 6.44 -6.02 26.01
CA LEU A 222 5.44 -5.16 25.36
C LEU A 222 6.06 -3.85 24.87
N ARG A 223 6.76 -3.11 25.73
CA ARG A 223 7.35 -1.82 25.39
C ARG A 223 8.37 -1.93 24.24
N THR A 224 9.23 -2.94 24.29
CA THR A 224 10.35 -3.10 23.35
C THR A 224 9.91 -3.69 22.01
N HIS A 225 9.00 -4.67 22.01
CA HIS A 225 8.61 -5.40 20.79
C HIS A 225 7.36 -4.87 20.09
N SER A 226 6.60 -3.95 20.72
CA SER A 226 5.50 -3.27 20.04
C SER A 226 5.97 -2.47 18.82
N GLY A 227 5.31 -2.68 17.69
CA GLY A 227 5.64 -2.14 16.36
C GLY A 227 6.38 -3.12 15.45
N ARG A 228 6.77 -4.31 15.94
CA ARG A 228 7.55 -5.31 15.17
C ARG A 228 6.67 -6.27 14.39
N LEU A 229 7.23 -6.82 13.32
CA LEU A 229 6.68 -7.98 12.62
C LEU A 229 7.01 -9.25 13.40
N MET A 230 5.98 -9.93 13.92
CA MET A 230 6.17 -11.17 14.68
C MET A 230 5.15 -12.24 14.25
N THR A 231 5.39 -13.47 14.68
CA THR A 231 4.50 -14.62 14.51
C THR A 231 4.18 -15.25 15.86
N ILE A 232 2.89 -15.32 16.22
CA ILE A 232 2.40 -16.16 17.31
C ILE A 232 1.99 -17.52 16.73
N LYS A 233 2.47 -18.61 17.34
CA LYS A 233 2.30 -19.96 16.81
C LYS A 233 1.25 -20.76 17.54
N GLY A 234 0.58 -21.65 16.82
CA GLY A 234 -0.28 -22.68 17.41
C GLY A 234 -1.50 -22.15 18.15
N VAL A 235 -2.08 -21.04 17.70
CA VAL A 235 -3.26 -20.40 18.31
C VAL A 235 -4.55 -20.73 17.58
N LYS A 236 -5.69 -20.47 18.22
CA LYS A 236 -7.02 -20.64 17.62
C LYS A 236 -7.82 -19.37 17.82
N PHE A 237 -8.58 -18.96 16.81
CA PHE A 237 -9.56 -17.89 16.98
C PHE A 237 -10.74 -18.38 17.82
N LYS A 238 -11.16 -17.56 18.79
CA LYS A 238 -12.36 -17.82 19.56
C LYS A 238 -13.61 -17.63 18.68
N ASP A 239 -14.57 -18.54 18.82
CA ASP A 239 -15.82 -18.57 18.06
C ASP A 239 -15.63 -18.67 16.52
N ALA A 240 -14.53 -19.27 16.06
CA ALA A 240 -14.33 -19.56 14.63
C ALA A 240 -15.23 -20.73 14.17
N ASP A 241 -16.51 -20.41 13.93
CA ASP A 241 -17.56 -21.36 13.53
C ASP A 241 -17.71 -21.51 12.00
N GLY A 242 -16.80 -20.89 11.23
CA GLY A 242 -16.86 -20.84 9.77
C GLY A 242 -17.79 -19.78 9.21
N LYS A 243 -18.46 -18.99 10.07
CA LYS A 243 -19.33 -17.87 9.69
C LYS A 243 -18.87 -16.54 10.28
N LYS A 244 -18.35 -16.54 11.51
CA LYS A 244 -17.77 -15.35 12.15
C LYS A 244 -16.59 -14.87 11.32
N VAL A 245 -16.60 -13.59 10.96
CA VAL A 245 -15.60 -12.97 10.06
C VAL A 245 -14.60 -12.11 10.84
N PHE A 246 -13.52 -11.68 10.20
CA PHE A 246 -12.50 -10.84 10.85
C PHE A 246 -13.06 -9.53 11.42
N ALA A 247 -13.88 -8.80 10.67
CA ALA A 247 -14.50 -7.56 11.12
C ALA A 247 -15.85 -7.30 10.44
N THR A 248 -16.82 -6.80 11.20
CA THR A 248 -18.12 -6.37 10.68
C THR A 248 -18.43 -4.95 11.13
N ALA A 249 -19.22 -4.22 10.33
CA ALA A 249 -19.65 -2.88 10.69
C ALA A 249 -20.53 -2.84 11.95
N ALA A 250 -21.21 -3.95 12.28
CA ALA A 250 -22.07 -4.07 13.45
C ALA A 250 -21.28 -4.21 14.77
N GLU A 251 -20.06 -4.75 14.72
CA GLU A 251 -19.23 -5.03 15.91
C GLU A 251 -18.09 -4.02 16.10
N LYS A 252 -17.99 -3.00 15.24
CA LYS A 252 -16.85 -2.07 15.21
C LYS A 252 -16.82 -1.15 16.42
N ASP A 253 -15.60 -0.83 16.86
CA ASP A 253 -15.35 0.23 17.82
C ASP A 253 -15.34 1.63 17.17
N ALA A 254 -15.07 2.66 17.97
CA ALA A 254 -15.00 4.05 17.51
C ALA A 254 -13.87 4.32 16.49
N ALA A 255 -12.91 3.41 16.34
CA ALA A 255 -11.84 3.47 15.35
C ALA A 255 -12.14 2.60 14.11
N ASN A 256 -13.40 2.19 13.93
CA ASN A 256 -13.87 1.35 12.82
C ASN A 256 -13.10 0.02 12.72
N SER A 257 -12.76 -0.57 13.85
CA SER A 257 -12.08 -1.87 13.90
C SER A 257 -12.80 -2.83 14.83
N VAL A 258 -12.58 -4.12 14.60
CA VAL A 258 -13.06 -5.21 15.47
C VAL A 258 -11.86 -5.94 16.05
N ASN A 259 -11.93 -6.26 17.34
CA ASN A 259 -10.96 -7.11 18.00
C ASN A 259 -11.50 -8.54 18.04
N ARG A 260 -10.70 -9.50 17.57
CA ARG A 260 -10.99 -10.93 17.66
C ARG A 260 -10.07 -11.55 18.70
N GLU A 261 -10.69 -12.30 19.62
CA GLU A 261 -10.00 -12.99 20.71
C GLU A 261 -9.40 -14.31 20.20
N LEU A 262 -8.32 -14.73 20.84
CA LEU A 262 -7.70 -16.04 20.65
C LEU A 262 -8.06 -16.94 21.85
N GLU A 263 -8.32 -18.22 21.61
CA GLU A 263 -8.56 -19.19 22.67
C GLU A 263 -7.38 -19.23 23.65
N GLY A 264 -7.68 -19.31 24.95
CA GLY A 264 -6.65 -19.32 26.00
C GLY A 264 -6.12 -17.93 26.39
N PHE A 265 -6.54 -16.86 25.72
CA PHE A 265 -6.14 -15.49 26.04
C PHE A 265 -7.34 -14.59 26.34
N THR A 266 -7.14 -13.64 27.24
CA THR A 266 -8.13 -12.58 27.50
C THR A 266 -7.99 -11.45 26.48
N ASN A 267 -9.07 -10.70 26.23
CA ASN A 267 -9.04 -9.51 25.37
C ASN A 267 -8.16 -8.35 25.87
N ARG A 268 -7.59 -8.47 27.08
CA ARG A 268 -6.61 -7.53 27.63
C ARG A 268 -5.16 -7.96 27.37
N GLN A 269 -4.94 -9.24 27.06
CA GLN A 269 -3.61 -9.77 26.77
C GLN A 269 -3.28 -9.59 25.30
N ILE A 270 -4.03 -10.22 24.40
CA ILE A 270 -3.78 -10.15 22.96
C ILE A 270 -5.07 -10.30 22.16
N VAL A 271 -5.18 -9.54 21.09
CA VAL A 271 -6.28 -9.63 20.12
C VAL A 271 -5.74 -9.50 18.71
N VAL A 272 -6.43 -10.10 17.74
CA VAL A 272 -6.25 -9.79 16.33
C VAL A 272 -7.17 -8.62 16.00
N ARG A 273 -6.60 -7.47 15.64
CA ARG A 273 -7.34 -6.25 15.37
C ARG A 273 -7.47 -6.04 13.86
N THR A 274 -8.70 -5.95 13.39
CA THR A 274 -9.00 -5.80 11.96
C THR A 274 -9.90 -4.59 11.71
N SER A 275 -9.48 -3.71 10.81
CA SER A 275 -10.28 -2.62 10.26
C SER A 275 -11.49 -3.17 9.50
N THR A 276 -12.66 -2.54 9.63
CA THR A 276 -13.83 -2.88 8.82
C THR A 276 -13.66 -2.54 7.34
N TYR A 277 -12.62 -1.77 7.01
CA TYR A 277 -12.24 -1.40 5.64
C TYR A 277 -11.14 -2.31 5.08
N ALA A 278 -10.68 -3.31 5.84
CA ALA A 278 -9.70 -4.25 5.32
C ALA A 278 -10.32 -5.14 4.24
N ASP A 279 -9.58 -5.46 3.18
CA ASP A 279 -10.09 -6.26 2.06
C ASP A 279 -10.57 -7.65 2.51
N PHE A 280 -9.96 -8.17 3.58
CA PHE A 280 -10.28 -9.47 4.17
C PHE A 280 -11.25 -9.37 5.36
N ALA A 281 -11.81 -8.20 5.67
CA ALA A 281 -12.67 -8.01 6.84
C ALA A 281 -13.87 -8.98 6.89
N ALA A 282 -14.48 -9.24 5.72
CA ALA A 282 -15.61 -10.14 5.57
C ALA A 282 -15.22 -11.62 5.40
N GLN A 283 -13.93 -11.96 5.43
CA GLN A 283 -13.50 -13.36 5.33
C GLN A 283 -13.79 -14.10 6.65
N PRO A 284 -14.27 -15.35 6.60
CA PRO A 284 -14.46 -16.17 7.80
C PRO A 284 -13.15 -16.36 8.56
N LEU A 285 -13.24 -16.36 9.89
CA LEU A 285 -12.12 -16.70 10.76
C LEU A 285 -11.69 -18.15 10.47
N PRO A 286 -10.39 -18.41 10.34
CA PRO A 286 -9.90 -19.75 10.07
C PRO A 286 -10.18 -20.65 11.27
N GLN A 287 -10.76 -21.81 10.99
CA GLN A 287 -11.03 -22.83 11.99
C GLN A 287 -9.79 -23.66 12.28
N GLY A 288 -9.66 -24.11 13.52
CA GLY A 288 -8.55 -24.93 13.99
C GLY A 288 -7.32 -24.12 14.37
N THR A 289 -6.21 -24.82 14.53
CA THR A 289 -4.93 -24.23 14.93
C THR A 289 -4.27 -23.54 13.74
N VAL A 290 -3.74 -22.34 13.98
CA VAL A 290 -3.04 -21.51 13.00
C VAL A 290 -1.82 -20.82 13.62
N ASP A 291 -0.87 -20.45 12.77
CA ASP A 291 0.17 -19.49 13.05
C ASP A 291 -0.26 -18.13 12.49
N ILE A 292 -0.16 -17.07 13.30
CA ILE A 292 -0.58 -15.72 12.91
C ILE A 292 0.66 -14.83 12.88
N THR A 293 0.98 -14.33 11.69
CA THR A 293 1.99 -13.30 11.48
C THR A 293 1.32 -11.92 11.42
N GLY A 294 2.03 -10.86 11.77
CA GLY A 294 1.51 -9.52 11.63
C GLY A 294 2.35 -8.49 12.34
N ILE A 295 1.92 -7.24 12.31
CA ILE A 295 2.54 -6.18 13.10
C ILE A 295 1.92 -6.20 14.48
N PHE A 296 2.73 -6.54 15.49
CA PHE A 296 2.30 -6.59 16.87
C PHE A 296 2.44 -5.20 17.46
N THR A 297 1.33 -4.49 17.55
CA THR A 297 1.24 -3.17 18.18
C THR A 297 0.68 -3.31 19.60
N ARG A 298 0.59 -2.18 20.30
CA ARG A 298 -0.10 -2.11 21.59
C ARG A 298 -1.16 -1.04 21.63
N PHE A 299 -2.22 -1.31 22.37
CA PHE A 299 -3.10 -0.28 22.89
C PHE A 299 -3.11 -0.37 24.41
N ARG A 300 -2.42 0.58 25.04
CA ARG A 300 -2.08 0.53 26.46
C ARG A 300 -1.30 -0.76 26.78
N ASN A 301 -1.88 -1.62 27.60
CA ASN A 301 -1.29 -2.88 28.03
C ASN A 301 -1.75 -4.09 27.20
N THR A 302 -2.50 -3.87 26.11
CA THR A 302 -3.05 -4.95 25.29
C THR A 302 -2.29 -5.05 23.98
N TRP A 303 -1.80 -6.26 23.67
CA TRP A 303 -1.24 -6.56 22.35
C TRP A 303 -2.33 -6.55 21.28
N GLN A 304 -2.01 -5.97 20.13
CA GLN A 304 -2.87 -5.97 18.96
C GLN A 304 -2.08 -6.50 17.77
N ILE A 305 -2.51 -7.61 17.20
CA ILE A 305 -1.93 -8.12 15.96
C ILE A 305 -2.67 -7.47 14.80
N LEU A 306 -1.97 -6.63 14.04
CA LEU A 306 -2.45 -6.09 12.78
C LEU A 306 -1.95 -6.99 11.64
N LEU A 307 -2.85 -7.79 11.07
CA LEU A 307 -2.54 -8.54 9.86
C LEU A 307 -2.26 -7.56 8.72
N ARG A 308 -1.21 -7.81 7.94
CA ARG A 308 -0.90 -7.01 6.74
C ARG A 308 -1.74 -7.51 5.58
N THR A 309 -1.93 -8.83 5.52
CA THR A 309 -2.83 -9.50 4.59
C THR A 309 -3.51 -10.71 5.22
N GLU A 310 -4.55 -11.26 4.59
CA GLU A 310 -5.14 -12.53 5.02
C GLU A 310 -4.14 -13.70 5.04
N SER A 311 -3.14 -13.68 4.15
CA SER A 311 -2.11 -14.73 4.03
C SER A 311 -1.14 -14.78 5.21
N ASP A 312 -1.20 -13.78 6.10
CA ASP A 312 -0.45 -13.80 7.35
C ASP A 312 -1.00 -14.84 8.35
N VAL A 313 -2.20 -15.40 8.12
CA VAL A 313 -2.72 -16.53 8.89
C VAL A 313 -2.50 -17.83 8.14
N LYS A 314 -1.67 -18.72 8.73
CA LYS A 314 -1.26 -19.98 8.11
C LYS A 314 -1.73 -21.18 8.95
N LYS A 315 -2.22 -22.21 8.29
CA LYS A 315 -2.53 -23.51 8.91
C LYS A 315 -1.30 -24.39 8.96
#